data_AF-A0A944RWS3-F1
#
_entry.id   AF-A0A944RWS3-F1
#
_cell.length_a   1.000
_cell.length_b   1.000
_cell.length_c   1.000
_cell.angle_alpha   90.00
_cell.angle_beta   90.00
_cell.angle_gamma   90.00
#
_symmetry.space_group_name_H-M   'P 1'
#
loop_
_entity.id
_entity.type
_entity.pdbx_description
1 polymer ?
#
loop_
_entity_poly.entity_id
_entity_poly.type
_entity_poly.pdbx_seq_one_letter_code
_entity_poly.pdbx_strand_id
1 'polypeptide(L)'
;MSIQTTVVGSYPVPDWLAALPSEQALADAMAVVMKTQENAGIDLIADGELGRFDINHPDTNGMIEYFVKPLGNVRSSITRTDLAAFRRDAGMSFRVRPSAVVDGPLDEGSLDLPRDFALARSLTKSDLKFTLTGPHMLCKTLLDNHYGSPDALCAALADVLAAQVAEIDAEVVQVDEANLPGHPEEWEWALDGINRILRQVKTTPAVHLCFGNYGGQSIQKGSWEQLIGYLSGLHADHVLLELAHRGNWELPQLQEIDEKIRFGLGVVDIKSNVVESAEDIARQIEKTVAAVGIERIAYINPDCGFWMLKRSIADRKIEALVAGRDLFESAGR
;
A
#
# COMPACT_ATOMS: atom_id res chain seq x y z
N MET A 1 8.52 -22.60 -10.97
CA MET A 1 8.82 -21.36 -10.25
C MET A 1 8.33 -21.51 -8.84
N SER A 2 9.08 -21.00 -7.86
CA SER A 2 8.64 -20.94 -6.46
C SER A 2 7.80 -19.67 -6.26
N ILE A 3 6.74 -19.75 -5.45
CA ILE A 3 5.90 -18.61 -5.08
C ILE A 3 6.64 -17.87 -3.96
N GLN A 4 6.86 -16.57 -4.13
CA GLN A 4 7.56 -15.75 -3.14
C GLN A 4 6.61 -15.24 -2.06
N THR A 5 7.16 -14.80 -0.93
CA THR A 5 6.44 -14.20 0.18
C THR A 5 6.82 -12.73 0.33
N THR A 6 5.84 -11.89 0.63
CA THR A 6 6.07 -10.46 0.94
C THR A 6 5.03 -9.97 1.94
N VAL A 7 5.31 -8.85 2.60
CA VAL A 7 4.31 -8.08 3.37
C VAL A 7 3.75 -6.96 2.51
N VAL A 8 2.61 -6.34 2.82
CA VAL A 8 2.12 -5.21 2.01
C VAL A 8 2.98 -3.96 2.20
N GLY A 9 3.37 -3.63 3.44
CA GLY A 9 4.20 -2.46 3.73
C GLY A 9 4.25 -2.18 5.23
N SER A 10 3.23 -1.52 5.76
CA SER A 10 3.19 -1.06 7.15
C SER A 10 3.20 -2.17 8.23
N TYR A 11 3.76 -1.82 9.39
CA TYR A 11 3.90 -2.71 10.56
C TYR A 11 3.49 -1.97 11.86
N PRO A 12 3.04 -2.66 12.93
CA PRO A 12 2.70 -2.02 14.20
C PRO A 12 3.88 -1.26 14.80
N VAL A 13 3.66 0.01 15.17
CA VAL A 13 4.69 0.84 15.84
C VAL A 13 5.15 0.16 17.12
N PRO A 14 6.46 -0.15 17.29
CA PRO A 14 6.95 -0.74 18.52
C PRO A 14 6.73 0.19 19.72
N ASP A 15 6.30 -0.38 20.85
CA ASP A 15 5.94 0.40 22.06
C ASP A 15 7.07 1.34 22.53
N TRP A 16 8.33 0.92 22.39
CA TRP A 16 9.49 1.71 22.80
C TRP A 16 9.76 2.91 21.87
N LEU A 17 9.44 2.78 20.58
CA LEU A 17 9.53 3.89 19.63
C LEU A 17 8.43 4.92 19.93
N ALA A 18 7.22 4.45 20.24
CA ALA A 18 6.12 5.30 20.68
C ALA A 18 6.42 6.03 22.00
N ALA A 19 7.12 5.36 22.93
CA ALA A 19 7.47 5.92 24.23
C ALA A 19 8.60 6.98 24.17
N LEU A 20 9.59 6.80 23.29
CA LEU A 20 10.78 7.67 23.19
C LEU A 20 11.18 7.89 21.72
N PRO A 21 10.43 8.71 20.96
CA PRO A 21 10.71 8.95 19.55
C PRO A 21 11.98 9.76 19.35
N SER A 22 12.86 9.29 18.45
CA SER A 22 14.04 9.98 17.94
C SER A 22 14.43 9.41 16.59
N GLU A 23 15.28 10.11 15.82
CA GLU A 23 15.80 9.58 14.54
C GLU A 23 16.52 8.24 14.73
N GLN A 24 17.31 8.12 15.81
CA GLN A 24 17.98 6.86 16.15
C GLN A 24 16.96 5.76 16.48
N ALA A 25 15.98 6.04 17.34
CA ALA A 25 14.97 5.07 17.72
C ALA A 25 14.15 4.61 16.51
N LEU A 26 13.85 5.50 15.57
CA LEU A 26 13.16 5.16 14.32
C LEU A 26 13.99 4.19 13.48
N ALA A 27 15.27 4.49 13.25
CA ALA A 27 16.17 3.62 12.49
C ALA A 27 16.32 2.24 13.16
N ASP A 28 16.49 2.21 14.49
CA ASP A 28 16.56 0.97 15.27
C ASP A 28 15.25 0.15 15.13
N ALA A 29 14.09 0.82 15.09
CA ALA A 29 12.79 0.18 15.00
C ALA A 29 12.57 -0.43 13.61
N MET A 30 12.89 0.32 12.56
CA MET A 30 12.88 -0.16 11.19
C MET A 30 13.79 -1.39 11.04
N ALA A 31 15.01 -1.34 11.59
CA ALA A 31 15.93 -2.46 11.58
C ALA A 31 15.36 -3.71 12.28
N VAL A 32 14.71 -3.54 13.44
CA VAL A 32 14.03 -4.64 14.15
C VAL A 32 12.90 -5.22 13.32
N VAL A 33 12.07 -4.39 12.69
CA VAL A 33 10.93 -4.84 11.86
C VAL A 33 11.41 -5.63 10.64
N MET A 34 12.42 -5.12 9.95
CA MET A 34 13.03 -5.83 8.83
C MET A 34 13.68 -7.13 9.29
N LYS A 35 14.37 -7.12 10.44
CA LYS A 35 14.99 -8.33 10.98
C LYS A 35 13.96 -9.40 11.36
N THR A 36 12.80 -9.01 11.87
CA THR A 36 11.68 -9.92 12.11
C THR A 36 11.25 -10.60 10.81
N GLN A 37 11.06 -9.84 9.73
CA GLN A 37 10.66 -10.38 8.43
C GLN A 37 11.73 -11.32 7.84
N GLU A 38 13.00 -10.92 7.90
CA GLU A 38 14.14 -11.75 7.48
C GLU A 38 14.19 -13.08 8.23
N ASN A 39 14.05 -13.04 9.56
CA ASN A 39 14.10 -14.25 10.39
C ASN A 39 12.91 -15.18 10.16
N ALA A 40 11.75 -14.63 9.79
CA ALA A 40 10.58 -15.41 9.42
C ALA A 40 10.71 -16.06 8.03
N GLY A 41 11.63 -15.59 7.20
CA GLY A 41 11.86 -16.11 5.84
C GLY A 41 11.03 -15.41 4.76
N ILE A 42 10.65 -14.14 4.97
CA ILE A 42 10.02 -13.32 3.93
C ILE A 42 11.04 -13.04 2.81
N ASP A 43 10.66 -13.33 1.57
CA ASP A 43 11.56 -13.19 0.41
C ASP A 43 11.78 -11.72 0.01
N LEU A 44 10.72 -10.89 0.09
CA LEU A 44 10.75 -9.46 -0.23
C LEU A 44 10.20 -8.66 0.97
N ILE A 45 11.09 -8.04 1.72
CA ILE A 45 10.75 -7.33 2.97
C ILE A 45 10.34 -5.88 2.72
N ALA A 46 9.71 -5.25 3.70
CA ALA A 46 9.43 -3.81 3.74
C ALA A 46 9.91 -3.17 5.05
N ASP A 47 10.08 -1.86 5.06
CA ASP A 47 10.59 -1.08 6.20
C ASP A 47 9.57 -0.90 7.35
N GLY A 48 8.32 -1.34 7.14
CA GLY A 48 7.23 -1.19 8.10
C GLY A 48 6.57 0.18 8.10
N GLU A 49 6.97 1.10 7.20
CA GLU A 49 6.44 2.46 7.04
C GLU A 49 6.49 3.32 8.31
N LEU A 50 7.37 2.97 9.25
CA LEU A 50 7.44 3.62 10.56
C LEU A 50 7.83 5.10 10.46
N GLY A 51 8.61 5.48 9.44
CA GLY A 51 9.03 6.86 9.21
C GLY A 51 7.92 7.79 8.74
N ARG A 52 6.76 7.24 8.34
CA ARG A 52 5.64 8.02 7.81
C ARG A 52 4.70 8.55 8.89
N PHE A 53 4.76 7.98 10.08
CA PHE A 53 3.91 8.40 11.20
C PHE A 53 4.63 9.46 12.04
N ASP A 54 3.98 10.61 12.24
CA ASP A 54 4.41 11.51 13.32
C ASP A 54 3.96 10.93 14.65
N ILE A 55 4.89 10.30 15.35
CA ILE A 55 4.64 9.63 16.63
C ILE A 55 4.24 10.64 17.72
N ASN A 56 4.62 11.92 17.56
CA ASN A 56 4.20 12.98 18.46
C ASN A 56 2.82 13.57 18.11
N HIS A 57 2.31 13.28 16.90
CA HIS A 57 0.99 13.71 16.43
C HIS A 57 0.19 12.52 15.88
N PRO A 58 -0.54 11.78 16.74
CA PRO A 58 -1.25 10.56 16.37
C PRO A 58 -2.35 10.75 15.31
N ASP A 59 -2.72 12.01 15.02
CA ASP A 59 -3.66 12.37 13.95
C ASP A 59 -3.03 12.31 12.54
N THR A 60 -1.72 12.05 12.42
CA THR A 60 -1.01 11.93 11.13
C THR A 60 -1.19 10.52 10.59
N ASN A 61 -1.98 10.37 9.52
CA ASN A 61 -2.04 9.12 8.77
C ASN A 61 -0.80 9.07 7.87
N GLY A 62 0.09 8.11 8.14
CA GLY A 62 1.33 7.91 7.37
C GLY A 62 1.11 7.58 5.89
N MET A 63 -0.09 7.13 5.52
CA MET A 63 -0.46 6.94 4.12
C MET A 63 -0.81 8.26 3.42
N ILE A 64 -1.16 9.33 4.13
CA ILE A 64 -1.73 10.55 3.51
C ILE A 64 -0.93 11.79 3.90
N GLU A 65 -0.98 12.17 5.18
CA GLU A 65 -0.38 13.42 5.66
C GLU A 65 1.13 13.45 5.46
N TYR A 66 1.80 12.29 5.50
CA TYR A 66 3.22 12.16 5.20
C TYR A 66 3.56 12.71 3.82
N PHE A 67 2.75 12.37 2.83
CA PHE A 67 3.00 12.74 1.44
C PHE A 67 2.54 14.16 1.13
N VAL A 68 1.38 14.58 1.64
CA VAL A 68 0.78 15.86 1.22
C VAL A 68 1.24 17.07 2.01
N LYS A 69 1.52 16.95 3.31
CA LYS A 69 1.92 18.10 4.14
C LYS A 69 3.24 18.73 3.72
N PRO A 70 4.27 17.96 3.29
CA PRO A 70 5.55 18.53 2.89
C PRO A 70 5.54 19.24 1.53
N LEU A 71 4.51 19.03 0.70
CA LEU A 71 4.48 19.56 -0.67
C LEU A 71 4.46 21.10 -0.71
N GLY A 72 5.05 21.66 -1.77
CA GLY A 72 5.01 23.09 -2.05
C GLY A 72 3.59 23.55 -2.39
N ASN A 73 3.27 24.79 -1.99
CA ASN A 73 1.95 25.41 -2.19
C ASN A 73 0.78 24.62 -1.55
N VAL A 74 1.09 23.80 -0.55
CA VAL A 74 0.11 23.07 0.26
C VAL A 74 0.06 23.63 1.68
N ARG A 75 -1.15 23.91 2.15
CA ARG A 75 -1.44 24.43 3.49
C ARG A 75 -2.06 23.36 4.37
N SER A 76 -1.40 23.01 5.47
CA SER A 76 -1.88 22.06 6.47
C SER A 76 -2.79 22.66 7.54
N SER A 77 -2.79 24.00 7.68
CA SER A 77 -3.69 24.71 8.59
C SER A 77 -5.09 24.84 7.99
N ILE A 78 -6.02 24.01 8.45
CA ILE A 78 -7.39 23.94 7.91
C ILE A 78 -8.32 24.92 8.66
N THR A 79 -8.96 25.84 7.93
CA THR A 79 -9.92 26.79 8.48
C THR A 79 -11.34 26.20 8.55
N ARG A 80 -12.24 26.87 9.28
CA ARG A 80 -13.68 26.50 9.27
C ARG A 80 -14.31 26.62 7.88
N THR A 81 -13.84 27.56 7.06
CA THR A 81 -14.32 27.73 5.69
C THR A 81 -13.88 26.57 4.81
N ASP A 82 -12.62 26.14 4.93
CA ASP A 82 -12.10 24.96 4.22
C ASP A 82 -12.91 23.70 4.58
N LEU A 83 -13.18 23.49 5.87
CA LEU A 83 -14.01 22.36 6.32
C LEU A 83 -15.43 22.40 5.70
N ALA A 84 -16.04 23.58 5.66
CA ALA A 84 -17.37 23.74 5.08
C ALA A 84 -17.36 23.54 3.55
N ALA A 85 -16.28 23.92 2.87
CA ALA A 85 -16.09 23.66 1.45
C ALA A 85 -15.91 22.17 1.16
N PHE A 86 -15.00 21.52 1.86
CA PHE A 86 -14.71 20.10 1.70
C PHE A 86 -15.94 19.21 1.95
N ARG A 87 -16.76 19.54 2.96
CA ARG A 87 -17.99 18.78 3.27
C ARG A 87 -19.10 18.90 2.22
N ARG A 88 -19.03 19.89 1.31
CA ARG A 88 -19.96 19.97 0.18
C ARG A 88 -19.60 19.00 -0.94
N ASP A 89 -18.36 18.52 -0.96
CA ASP A 89 -17.94 17.46 -1.86
C ASP A 89 -18.48 16.11 -1.36
N ALA A 90 -19.40 15.52 -2.12
CA ALA A 90 -20.05 14.26 -1.78
C ALA A 90 -19.12 13.04 -1.94
N GLY A 91 -17.96 13.20 -2.61
CA GLY A 91 -17.06 12.11 -2.96
C GLY A 91 -16.25 11.52 -1.80
N MET A 92 -16.34 12.09 -0.58
CA MET A 92 -15.45 11.72 0.54
C MET A 92 -16.19 11.48 1.86
N SER A 93 -17.20 10.61 1.84
CA SER A 93 -18.01 10.31 3.03
C SER A 93 -17.24 9.68 4.21
N PHE A 94 -16.07 9.08 3.97
CA PHE A 94 -15.24 8.48 5.02
C PHE A 94 -14.41 9.51 5.80
N ARG A 95 -14.26 10.75 5.30
CA ARG A 95 -13.42 11.78 5.92
C ARG A 95 -14.14 13.12 6.03
N VAL A 96 -14.17 13.68 7.24
CA VAL A 96 -14.91 14.94 7.53
C VAL A 96 -14.05 16.21 7.45
N ARG A 97 -12.76 16.06 7.19
CA ARG A 97 -11.74 17.11 7.16
C ARG A 97 -10.67 16.79 6.10
N PRO A 98 -10.30 17.74 5.22
CA PRO A 98 -9.22 17.53 4.26
C PRO A 98 -7.87 17.37 4.98
N SER A 99 -6.96 16.62 4.38
CA SER A 99 -5.59 16.45 4.88
C SER A 99 -4.76 17.71 4.72
N ALA A 100 -4.96 18.42 3.60
CA ALA A 100 -4.38 19.72 3.34
C ALA A 100 -5.18 20.48 2.26
N VAL A 101 -4.86 21.76 2.07
CA VAL A 101 -5.44 22.61 1.02
C VAL A 101 -4.37 22.93 0.00
N VAL A 102 -4.68 22.75 -1.28
CA VAL A 102 -3.80 23.08 -2.40
C VAL A 102 -4.13 24.50 -2.86
N ASP A 103 -3.24 25.45 -2.58
CA ASP A 103 -3.46 26.88 -2.86
C ASP A 103 -2.68 27.35 -4.12
N GLY A 104 -1.90 26.47 -4.75
CA GLY A 104 -1.10 26.77 -5.94
C GLY A 104 -0.58 25.52 -6.67
N PRO A 105 0.29 25.69 -7.68
CA PRO A 105 0.88 24.57 -8.40
C PRO A 105 1.74 23.73 -7.47
N LEU A 106 1.68 22.41 -7.57
CA LEU A 106 2.38 21.50 -6.67
C LEU A 106 3.84 21.38 -7.08
N ASP A 107 4.71 21.36 -6.08
CA ASP A 107 6.10 20.95 -6.19
C ASP A 107 6.45 20.06 -4.97
N GLU A 108 7.63 19.46 -4.99
CA GLU A 108 8.05 18.51 -3.94
C GLU A 108 8.11 19.11 -2.53
N GLY A 109 8.26 20.43 -2.40
CA GLY A 109 8.46 21.11 -1.13
C GLY A 109 9.60 20.48 -0.33
N SER A 110 9.27 19.82 0.78
CA SER A 110 10.22 19.07 1.61
C SER A 110 9.96 17.56 1.67
N LEU A 111 9.17 17.00 0.74
CA LEU A 111 9.01 15.55 0.60
C LEU A 111 10.31 14.96 0.04
N ASP A 112 10.84 13.92 0.68
CA ASP A 112 12.14 13.33 0.31
C ASP A 112 12.10 11.80 0.39
N LEU A 113 11.39 11.18 -0.55
CA LEU A 113 11.31 9.73 -0.69
C LEU A 113 12.67 9.08 -0.99
N PRO A 114 13.60 9.69 -1.77
CA PRO A 114 14.93 9.12 -1.97
C PRO A 114 15.72 8.98 -0.66
N ARG A 115 15.61 9.96 0.26
CA ARG A 115 16.22 9.85 1.59
C ARG A 115 15.60 8.75 2.43
N ASP A 116 14.27 8.59 2.41
CA ASP A 116 13.59 7.51 3.14
C ASP A 116 14.05 6.14 2.66
N PHE A 117 14.10 5.96 1.33
CA PHE A 117 14.62 4.76 0.72
C PHE A 117 16.08 4.52 1.10
N ALA A 118 16.94 5.54 1.04
CA ALA A 118 18.35 5.43 1.41
C ALA A 118 18.52 5.00 2.88
N LEU A 119 17.69 5.51 3.79
CA LEU A 119 17.66 5.07 5.18
C LEU A 119 17.26 3.59 5.29
N ALA A 120 16.11 3.19 4.73
CA ALA A 120 15.66 1.80 4.78
C ALA A 120 16.69 0.83 4.17
N ARG A 121 17.25 1.19 3.00
CA ARG A 121 18.27 0.40 2.31
C ARG A 121 19.55 0.25 3.11
N SER A 122 19.91 1.25 3.93
CA SER A 122 21.12 1.19 4.78
C SER A 122 21.04 0.14 5.89
N LEU A 123 19.82 -0.26 6.29
CA LEU A 123 19.57 -1.11 7.45
C LEU A 123 19.48 -2.61 7.11
N THR A 124 19.43 -2.99 5.83
CA THR A 124 19.34 -4.39 5.40
C THR A 124 20.13 -4.63 4.10
N LYS A 125 20.43 -5.90 3.81
CA LYS A 125 20.97 -6.39 2.53
C LYS A 125 20.00 -7.29 1.75
N SER A 126 18.84 -7.58 2.33
CA SER A 126 17.79 -8.39 1.72
C SER A 126 17.07 -7.59 0.62
N ASP A 127 16.39 -8.28 -0.29
CA ASP A 127 15.56 -7.63 -1.30
C ASP A 127 14.47 -6.80 -0.62
N LEU A 128 14.38 -5.53 -0.99
CA LEU A 128 13.58 -4.52 -0.32
C LEU A 128 12.50 -4.00 -1.26
N LYS A 129 11.28 -3.94 -0.73
CA LYS A 129 10.17 -3.22 -1.33
C LYS A 129 10.05 -1.84 -0.70
N PHE A 130 10.02 -0.81 -1.53
CA PHE A 130 9.68 0.55 -1.13
C PHE A 130 8.23 0.86 -1.52
N THR A 131 7.41 1.30 -0.56
CA THR A 131 6.01 1.64 -0.82
C THR A 131 5.81 3.15 -0.94
N LEU A 132 4.77 3.59 -1.63
CA LEU A 132 4.29 4.97 -1.58
C LEU A 132 2.78 5.01 -1.87
N THR A 133 2.10 6.05 -1.40
CA THR A 133 0.67 6.19 -1.66
C THR A 133 0.42 6.71 -3.07
N GLY A 134 -0.56 6.13 -3.75
CA GLY A 134 -0.95 6.51 -5.09
C GLY A 134 -1.66 7.87 -5.17
N PRO A 135 -1.58 8.52 -6.35
CA PRO A 135 -2.02 9.89 -6.53
C PRO A 135 -3.55 10.04 -6.47
N HIS A 136 -4.34 9.01 -6.81
CA HIS A 136 -5.81 9.05 -6.68
C HIS A 136 -6.20 9.11 -5.21
N MET A 137 -5.65 8.22 -4.38
CA MET A 137 -5.86 8.25 -2.94
C MET A 137 -5.47 9.62 -2.34
N LEU A 138 -4.31 10.16 -2.71
CA LEU A 138 -3.85 11.46 -2.17
C LEU A 138 -4.77 12.61 -2.62
N CYS A 139 -5.08 12.73 -3.91
CA CYS A 139 -5.86 13.85 -4.44
C CYS A 139 -7.24 13.96 -3.79
N LYS A 140 -7.88 12.81 -3.55
CA LYS A 140 -9.22 12.74 -2.94
C LYS A 140 -9.26 13.28 -1.51
N THR A 141 -8.12 13.32 -0.82
CA THR A 141 -8.03 13.84 0.56
C THR A 141 -7.77 15.34 0.65
N LEU A 142 -7.48 15.98 -0.48
CA LEU A 142 -7.11 17.38 -0.55
C LEU A 142 -8.34 18.25 -0.86
N LEU A 143 -8.31 19.47 -0.34
CA LEU A 143 -9.19 20.53 -0.84
C LEU A 143 -8.44 21.29 -1.95
N ASP A 144 -8.99 21.30 -3.15
CA ASP A 144 -8.39 21.97 -4.31
C ASP A 144 -8.90 23.41 -4.49
N ASN A 145 -8.00 24.40 -4.38
CA ASN A 145 -8.28 25.80 -4.72
C ASN A 145 -7.56 26.25 -6.01
N HIS A 146 -6.88 25.35 -6.72
CA HIS A 146 -5.98 25.70 -7.82
C HIS A 146 -6.31 25.01 -9.16
N TYR A 147 -6.36 23.68 -9.19
CA TYR A 147 -6.44 22.92 -10.44
C TYR A 147 -7.85 22.88 -11.03
N GLY A 148 -8.87 22.97 -10.18
CA GLY A 148 -10.27 23.04 -10.56
C GLY A 148 -10.87 21.72 -11.05
N SER A 149 -10.12 20.62 -10.99
CA SER A 149 -10.60 19.28 -11.37
C SER A 149 -9.76 18.17 -10.71
N PRO A 150 -10.39 17.06 -10.26
CA PRO A 150 -9.68 15.97 -9.58
C PRO A 150 -8.62 15.27 -10.43
N ASP A 151 -8.84 15.15 -11.73
CA ASP A 151 -7.92 14.54 -12.69
C ASP A 151 -6.67 15.40 -12.89
N ALA A 152 -6.80 16.72 -13.01
CA ALA A 152 -5.66 17.64 -13.10
C ALA A 152 -4.83 17.65 -11.81
N LEU A 153 -5.48 17.65 -10.64
CA LEU A 153 -4.78 17.55 -9.36
C LEU A 153 -4.07 16.19 -9.20
N CYS A 154 -4.73 15.09 -9.57
CA CYS A 154 -4.14 13.76 -9.55
C CYS A 154 -2.91 13.66 -10.46
N ALA A 155 -2.99 14.19 -11.68
CA ALA A 155 -1.85 14.23 -12.60
C ALA A 155 -0.67 15.05 -12.05
N ALA A 156 -0.93 16.20 -11.44
CA ALA A 156 0.12 17.02 -10.84
C ALA A 156 0.80 16.33 -9.64
N LEU A 157 0.03 15.68 -8.76
CA LEU A 157 0.58 14.85 -7.69
C LEU A 157 1.42 13.71 -8.25
N ALA A 158 0.91 13.04 -9.28
CA ALA A 158 1.61 11.94 -9.92
C ALA A 158 2.95 12.38 -10.52
N ASP A 159 3.02 13.55 -11.15
CA ASP A 159 4.26 14.07 -11.74
C ASP A 159 5.31 14.39 -10.65
N VAL A 160 4.91 14.94 -9.49
CA VAL A 160 5.81 15.16 -8.34
C VAL A 160 6.34 13.83 -7.78
N LEU A 161 5.46 12.85 -7.56
CA LEU A 161 5.86 11.54 -7.05
C LEU A 161 6.73 10.76 -8.04
N ALA A 162 6.42 10.84 -9.33
CA ALA A 162 7.16 10.19 -10.41
C ALA A 162 8.60 10.70 -10.47
N ALA A 163 8.82 12.01 -10.30
CA ALA A 163 10.16 12.59 -10.28
C ALA A 163 11.04 11.97 -9.17
N GLN A 164 10.49 11.78 -7.98
CA GLN A 164 11.24 11.15 -6.87
C GLN A 164 11.39 9.64 -7.03
N VAL A 165 10.38 8.93 -7.55
CA VAL A 165 10.47 7.49 -7.84
C VAL A 165 11.56 7.18 -8.86
N ALA A 166 11.86 8.09 -9.79
CA ALA A 166 12.96 7.96 -10.73
C ALA A 166 14.35 7.88 -10.05
N GLU A 167 14.46 8.25 -8.77
CA GLU A 167 15.71 8.20 -7.99
C GLU A 167 15.80 6.96 -7.08
N ILE A 168 14.73 6.17 -6.99
CA ILE A 168 14.63 5.00 -6.12
C ILE A 168 15.08 3.73 -6.88
N ASP A 169 15.94 2.95 -6.24
CA ASP A 169 16.52 1.71 -6.79
C ASP A 169 16.24 0.51 -5.87
N ALA A 170 14.99 0.41 -5.41
CA ALA A 170 14.49 -0.74 -4.66
C ALA A 170 14.24 -1.92 -5.61
N GLU A 171 14.34 -3.16 -5.13
CA GLU A 171 14.03 -4.34 -5.94
C GLU A 171 12.56 -4.33 -6.42
N VAL A 172 11.66 -3.81 -5.59
CA VAL A 172 10.25 -3.53 -5.94
C VAL A 172 9.85 -2.14 -5.45
N VAL A 173 9.16 -1.38 -6.30
CA VAL A 173 8.48 -0.13 -5.90
C VAL A 173 6.98 -0.35 -6.02
N GLN A 174 6.27 -0.24 -4.89
CA GLN A 174 4.83 -0.50 -4.81
C GLN A 174 4.05 0.79 -4.55
N VAL A 175 3.08 1.07 -5.42
CA VAL A 175 2.17 2.21 -5.26
C VAL A 175 0.83 1.72 -4.70
N ASP A 176 0.36 2.32 -3.60
CA ASP A 176 -0.83 1.87 -2.87
C ASP A 176 -2.05 2.74 -3.20
N GLU A 177 -3.10 2.14 -3.79
CA GLU A 177 -4.35 2.82 -4.13
C GLU A 177 -5.55 2.25 -3.36
N ALA A 178 -5.74 2.75 -2.15
CA ALA A 178 -6.78 2.27 -1.23
C ALA A 178 -8.16 2.95 -1.40
N ASN A 179 -8.26 4.03 -2.20
CA ASN A 179 -9.54 4.71 -2.42
C ASN A 179 -10.30 4.22 -3.64
N LEU A 180 -9.59 3.93 -4.73
CA LEU A 180 -10.18 3.55 -6.01
C LEU A 180 -11.18 2.39 -5.92
N PRO A 181 -11.02 1.36 -5.05
CA PRO A 181 -12.02 0.29 -4.94
C PRO A 181 -13.41 0.71 -4.48
N GLY A 182 -13.58 1.90 -3.89
CA GLY A 182 -14.88 2.49 -3.59
C GLY A 182 -15.41 3.45 -4.65
N HIS A 183 -14.59 3.75 -5.66
CA HIS A 183 -14.85 4.71 -6.73
C HIS A 183 -14.42 4.14 -8.09
N PRO A 184 -14.87 2.94 -8.48
CA PRO A 184 -14.42 2.30 -9.70
C PRO A 184 -14.75 3.11 -10.96
N GLU A 185 -15.75 3.99 -10.93
CA GLU A 185 -16.07 4.91 -12.03
C GLU A 185 -14.96 5.91 -12.35
N GLU A 186 -14.04 6.14 -11.42
CA GLU A 186 -12.93 7.09 -11.53
C GLU A 186 -11.66 6.48 -12.14
N TRP A 187 -11.73 5.21 -12.57
CA TRP A 187 -10.55 4.43 -12.89
C TRP A 187 -9.69 4.97 -14.04
N GLU A 188 -10.27 5.63 -15.04
CA GLU A 188 -9.52 6.08 -16.23
C GLU A 188 -8.47 7.14 -15.87
N TRP A 189 -8.85 8.14 -15.07
CA TRP A 189 -7.93 9.19 -14.65
C TRP A 189 -7.04 8.74 -13.48
N ALA A 190 -7.52 7.81 -12.63
CA ALA A 190 -6.68 7.14 -11.64
C ALA A 190 -5.54 6.36 -12.33
N LEU A 191 -5.86 5.68 -13.43
CA LEU A 191 -4.91 4.91 -14.23
C LEU A 191 -3.87 5.81 -14.90
N ASP A 192 -4.27 6.94 -15.49
CA ASP A 192 -3.31 7.89 -16.06
C ASP A 192 -2.32 8.39 -14.99
N GLY A 193 -2.85 8.78 -13.82
CA GLY A 193 -2.08 9.23 -12.68
C GLY A 193 -1.05 8.18 -12.24
N ILE A 194 -1.49 7.00 -11.84
CA ILE A 194 -0.58 5.97 -11.30
C ILE A 194 0.46 5.52 -12.32
N ASN A 195 0.10 5.40 -13.61
CA ASN A 195 1.04 4.96 -14.64
C ASN A 195 2.14 6.00 -14.92
N ARG A 196 1.97 7.28 -14.57
CA ARG A 196 3.08 8.26 -14.60
C ARG A 196 4.19 7.90 -13.63
N ILE A 197 3.82 7.43 -12.44
CA ILE A 197 4.74 6.97 -11.39
C ILE A 197 5.36 5.63 -11.80
N LEU A 198 4.54 4.65 -12.16
CA LEU A 198 5.01 3.29 -12.46
C LEU A 198 6.02 3.26 -13.61
N ARG A 199 5.89 4.15 -14.61
CA ARG A 199 6.87 4.29 -15.71
C ARG A 199 8.26 4.75 -15.28
N GLN A 200 8.39 5.37 -14.09
CA GLN A 200 9.68 5.82 -13.58
C GLN A 200 10.41 4.75 -12.74
N VAL A 201 9.71 3.66 -12.39
CA VAL A 201 10.31 2.54 -11.68
C VAL A 201 11.34 1.87 -12.58
N LYS A 202 12.60 1.84 -12.15
CA LYS A 202 13.72 1.25 -12.90
C LYS A 202 13.77 -0.28 -12.84
N THR A 203 13.14 -0.84 -11.81
CA THR A 203 13.16 -2.27 -11.45
C THR A 203 11.76 -2.87 -11.64
N THR A 204 11.11 -3.33 -10.58
CA THR A 204 9.82 -4.02 -10.61
C THR A 204 8.71 -3.09 -10.08
N PRO A 205 7.80 -2.59 -10.94
CA PRO A 205 6.63 -1.84 -10.50
C PRO A 205 5.54 -2.77 -9.94
N ALA A 206 4.97 -2.41 -8.80
CA ALA A 206 3.86 -3.11 -8.17
C ALA A 206 2.74 -2.14 -7.75
N VAL A 207 1.53 -2.66 -7.61
CA VAL A 207 0.40 -1.87 -7.07
C VAL A 207 -0.34 -2.66 -6.00
N HIS A 208 -0.65 -2.02 -4.88
CA HIS A 208 -1.53 -2.60 -3.89
C HIS A 208 -2.92 -1.95 -3.95
N LEU A 209 -3.96 -2.78 -3.94
CA LEU A 209 -5.33 -2.33 -3.71
C LEU A 209 -5.97 -3.20 -2.63
N CYS A 210 -6.71 -2.55 -1.74
CA CYS A 210 -7.53 -3.21 -0.73
C CYS A 210 -8.83 -2.44 -0.52
N PHE A 211 -9.73 -3.00 0.27
CA PHE A 211 -11.00 -2.34 0.62
C PHE A 211 -10.89 -1.56 1.93
N GLY A 212 -9.66 -1.21 2.32
CA GLY A 212 -9.33 -0.45 3.52
C GLY A 212 -9.07 -1.32 4.74
N ASN A 213 -8.25 -0.81 5.65
CA ASN A 213 -7.98 -1.39 6.97
C ASN A 213 -7.90 -0.28 8.02
N TYR A 214 -9.01 0.42 8.25
CA TYR A 214 -9.08 1.43 9.31
C TYR A 214 -9.90 0.89 10.47
N GLY A 215 -9.26 0.70 11.64
CA GLY A 215 -9.95 0.08 12.78
C GLY A 215 -10.27 -1.42 12.57
N GLY A 216 -9.59 -2.11 11.64
CA GLY A 216 -9.94 -3.48 11.25
C GLY A 216 -11.25 -3.57 10.47
N GLN A 217 -11.68 -2.49 9.82
CA GLN A 217 -12.93 -2.43 9.05
C GLN A 217 -12.66 -2.28 7.56
N SER A 218 -13.57 -2.82 6.75
CA SER A 218 -13.68 -2.50 5.33
C SER A 218 -14.31 -1.11 5.18
N ILE A 219 -13.58 -0.21 4.53
CA ILE A 219 -13.98 1.18 4.31
C ILE A 219 -14.64 1.34 2.94
N GLN A 220 -14.12 0.64 1.94
CA GLN A 220 -14.61 0.69 0.57
C GLN A 220 -15.62 -0.41 0.28
N LYS A 221 -16.54 -0.13 -0.64
CA LYS A 221 -17.47 -1.10 -1.19
C LYS A 221 -17.31 -1.14 -2.70
N GLY A 222 -17.08 -2.32 -3.25
CA GLY A 222 -16.91 -2.54 -4.68
C GLY A 222 -16.50 -3.98 -4.96
N SER A 223 -16.21 -4.26 -6.22
CA SER A 223 -15.70 -5.56 -6.66
C SER A 223 -14.48 -5.45 -7.59
N TRP A 224 -13.68 -6.50 -7.64
CA TRP A 224 -12.55 -6.59 -8.58
C TRP A 224 -13.01 -6.55 -10.05
N GLU A 225 -14.21 -7.07 -10.33
CA GLU A 225 -14.85 -7.00 -11.65
C GLU A 225 -14.93 -5.56 -12.19
N GLN A 226 -15.28 -4.61 -11.33
CA GLN A 226 -15.41 -3.20 -11.71
C GLN A 226 -14.06 -2.53 -11.99
N LEU A 227 -12.95 -3.15 -11.59
CA LEU A 227 -11.59 -2.63 -11.74
C LEU A 227 -10.77 -3.42 -12.77
N ILE A 228 -11.35 -4.36 -13.52
CA ILE A 228 -10.61 -5.14 -14.53
C ILE A 228 -9.90 -4.22 -15.53
N GLY A 229 -10.57 -3.16 -16.00
CA GLY A 229 -10.00 -2.16 -16.92
C GLY A 229 -8.79 -1.43 -16.33
N TYR A 230 -8.90 -1.03 -15.06
CA TYR A 230 -7.80 -0.41 -14.31
C TYR A 230 -6.61 -1.38 -14.19
N LEU A 231 -6.85 -2.55 -13.62
CA LEU A 231 -5.83 -3.56 -13.31
C LEU A 231 -5.09 -3.98 -14.58
N SER A 232 -5.82 -4.23 -15.66
CA SER A 232 -5.27 -4.60 -16.97
C SER A 232 -4.48 -3.45 -17.62
N GLY A 233 -4.83 -2.20 -17.32
CA GLY A 233 -4.16 -1.02 -17.85
C GLY A 233 -2.86 -0.65 -17.12
N LEU A 234 -2.57 -1.26 -15.97
CA LEU A 234 -1.40 -0.93 -15.17
C LEU A 234 -0.09 -1.24 -15.91
N HIS A 235 0.88 -0.36 -15.74
CA HIS A 235 2.29 -0.60 -16.09
C HIS A 235 3.01 -1.23 -14.89
N ALA A 236 2.45 -2.32 -14.36
CA ALA A 236 2.95 -3.04 -13.20
C ALA A 236 3.23 -4.50 -13.57
N ASP A 237 4.21 -5.10 -12.90
CA ASP A 237 4.50 -6.53 -13.05
C ASP A 237 3.52 -7.38 -12.24
N HIS A 238 3.09 -6.85 -11.08
CA HIS A 238 2.14 -7.53 -10.23
C HIS A 238 1.28 -6.58 -9.40
N VAL A 239 0.14 -7.10 -8.95
CA VAL A 239 -0.78 -6.41 -8.04
C VAL A 239 -1.02 -7.22 -6.78
N LEU A 240 -0.99 -6.57 -5.60
CA LEU A 240 -1.28 -7.19 -4.31
C LEU A 240 -2.74 -6.91 -3.95
N LEU A 241 -3.56 -7.96 -3.91
CA LEU A 241 -5.01 -7.84 -3.72
C LEU A 241 -5.48 -8.39 -2.38
N GLU A 242 -6.46 -7.72 -1.77
CA GLU A 242 -7.24 -8.26 -0.65
C GLU A 242 -8.17 -9.40 -1.12
N LEU A 243 -7.98 -10.61 -0.58
CA LEU A 243 -8.76 -11.81 -0.93
C LEU A 243 -9.20 -12.62 0.29
N ALA A 244 -8.37 -12.73 1.34
CA ALA A 244 -8.65 -13.61 2.48
C ALA A 244 -9.91 -13.19 3.24
N HIS A 245 -10.04 -11.90 3.55
CA HIS A 245 -11.21 -11.33 4.21
C HIS A 245 -12.47 -11.39 3.33
N ARG A 246 -12.30 -11.37 1.99
CA ARG A 246 -13.42 -11.30 1.04
C ARG A 246 -14.04 -12.65 0.74
N GLY A 247 -13.37 -13.77 1.03
CA GLY A 247 -13.97 -15.10 0.93
C GLY A 247 -14.08 -15.66 -0.50
N ASN A 248 -13.10 -15.36 -1.36
CA ASN A 248 -12.85 -16.00 -2.67
C ASN A 248 -13.93 -15.93 -3.76
N TRP A 249 -15.07 -15.27 -3.53
CA TRP A 249 -16.15 -15.22 -4.51
C TRP A 249 -15.78 -14.46 -5.81
N GLU A 250 -14.69 -13.67 -5.77
CA GLU A 250 -14.16 -12.91 -6.91
C GLU A 250 -12.98 -13.58 -7.63
N LEU A 251 -12.55 -14.78 -7.18
CA LEU A 251 -11.45 -15.48 -7.85
C LEU A 251 -11.70 -15.73 -9.34
N PRO A 252 -12.91 -16.08 -9.82
CA PRO A 252 -13.16 -16.26 -11.24
C PRO A 252 -12.85 -15.01 -12.08
N GLN A 253 -13.17 -13.82 -11.57
CA GLN A 253 -12.99 -12.55 -12.27
C GLN A 253 -11.52 -12.17 -12.42
N LEU A 254 -10.62 -12.73 -11.61
CA LEU A 254 -9.18 -12.48 -11.76
C LEU A 254 -8.63 -13.03 -13.10
N GLN A 255 -9.30 -14.01 -13.71
CA GLN A 255 -8.92 -14.52 -15.04
C GLN A 255 -9.12 -13.48 -16.15
N GLU A 256 -10.00 -12.50 -15.95
CA GLU A 256 -10.32 -11.47 -16.93
C GLU A 256 -9.29 -10.33 -16.94
N ILE A 257 -8.42 -10.26 -15.94
CA ILE A 257 -7.31 -9.30 -15.89
C ILE A 257 -6.22 -9.77 -16.85
N ASP A 258 -5.71 -8.82 -17.65
CA ASP A 258 -4.63 -9.03 -18.63
C ASP A 258 -3.51 -9.92 -18.09
N GLU A 259 -3.11 -10.92 -18.89
CA GLU A 259 -2.14 -11.95 -18.52
C GLU A 259 -0.77 -11.42 -18.16
N LYS A 260 -0.41 -10.21 -18.61
CA LYS A 260 0.84 -9.54 -18.23
C LYS A 260 0.91 -9.23 -16.74
N ILE A 261 -0.25 -9.10 -16.06
CA ILE A 261 -0.33 -8.78 -14.64
C ILE A 261 -0.34 -10.07 -13.83
N ARG A 262 0.67 -10.22 -12.98
CA ARG A 262 0.73 -11.28 -11.97
C ARG A 262 0.11 -10.82 -10.65
N PHE A 263 -0.13 -11.75 -9.74
CA PHE A 263 -0.82 -11.50 -8.48
C PHE A 263 0.09 -11.75 -7.27
N GLY A 264 0.00 -10.82 -6.32
CA GLY A 264 0.22 -11.04 -4.91
C GLY A 264 -1.11 -11.42 -4.26
N LEU A 265 -1.16 -12.64 -3.72
CA LEU A 265 -2.39 -13.17 -3.11
C LEU A 265 -2.50 -12.79 -1.64
N GLY A 266 -3.52 -12.02 -1.30
CA GLY A 266 -3.96 -11.82 0.08
C GLY A 266 -4.45 -13.12 0.71
N VAL A 267 -3.64 -13.71 1.60
CA VAL A 267 -3.92 -14.99 2.27
C VAL A 267 -3.95 -14.89 3.79
N VAL A 268 -3.70 -13.69 4.33
CA VAL A 268 -3.75 -13.39 5.77
C VAL A 268 -4.72 -12.23 5.99
N ASP A 269 -5.75 -12.46 6.79
CA ASP A 269 -6.74 -11.44 7.13
C ASP A 269 -6.20 -10.57 8.27
N ILE A 270 -5.87 -9.33 7.92
CA ILE A 270 -5.35 -8.32 8.85
C ILE A 270 -6.44 -7.60 9.65
N LYS A 271 -7.71 -7.83 9.33
CA LYS A 271 -8.87 -7.31 10.07
C LYS A 271 -9.25 -8.23 11.24
N SER A 272 -8.62 -9.40 11.32
CA SER A 272 -8.80 -10.39 12.37
C SER A 272 -7.56 -10.52 13.24
N ASN A 273 -7.77 -10.70 14.55
CA ASN A 273 -6.71 -11.05 15.50
C ASN A 273 -6.38 -12.56 15.51
N VAL A 274 -7.19 -13.38 14.82
CA VAL A 274 -6.94 -14.82 14.69
C VAL A 274 -5.78 -15.02 13.74
N VAL A 275 -4.74 -15.73 14.18
CA VAL A 275 -3.61 -16.13 13.33
C VAL A 275 -4.06 -17.34 12.51
N GLU A 276 -3.87 -17.24 11.20
CA GLU A 276 -4.16 -18.32 10.24
C GLU A 276 -3.26 -19.53 10.50
N SER A 277 -3.78 -20.73 10.20
CA SER A 277 -2.93 -21.92 10.15
C SER A 277 -2.17 -21.98 8.83
N ALA A 278 -1.01 -22.65 8.82
CA ALA A 278 -0.25 -22.89 7.60
C ALA A 278 -1.10 -23.67 6.57
N GLU A 279 -1.92 -24.60 7.05
CA GLU A 279 -2.83 -25.38 6.22
C GLU A 279 -3.95 -24.54 5.59
N ASP A 280 -4.49 -23.55 6.31
CA ASP A 280 -5.48 -22.62 5.75
C ASP A 280 -4.88 -21.79 4.62
N ILE A 281 -3.67 -21.27 4.84
CA ILE A 281 -2.93 -20.50 3.84
C ILE A 281 -2.59 -21.39 2.63
N ALA A 282 -2.05 -22.58 2.83
CA ALA A 282 -1.73 -23.51 1.74
C ALA A 282 -2.98 -23.86 0.90
N ARG A 283 -4.11 -24.16 1.55
CA ARG A 283 -5.39 -24.39 0.86
C ARG A 283 -5.86 -23.18 0.08
N GLN A 284 -5.62 -21.98 0.60
CA GLN A 284 -5.98 -20.74 -0.08
C GLN A 284 -5.13 -20.56 -1.35
N ILE A 285 -3.83 -20.83 -1.28
CA ILE A 285 -2.93 -20.82 -2.44
C ILE A 285 -3.40 -21.84 -3.47
N GLU A 286 -3.71 -23.08 -3.08
CA GLU A 286 -4.22 -24.13 -3.98
C GLU A 286 -5.47 -23.69 -4.74
N LYS A 287 -6.46 -23.10 -4.04
CA LYS A 287 -7.70 -22.61 -4.65
C LYS A 287 -7.44 -21.53 -5.69
N THR A 288 -6.58 -20.57 -5.37
CA THR A 288 -6.28 -19.48 -6.30
C THR A 288 -5.43 -19.96 -7.48
N VAL A 289 -4.45 -20.84 -7.26
CA VAL A 289 -3.68 -21.48 -8.35
C VAL A 289 -4.60 -22.27 -9.28
N ALA A 290 -5.58 -23.01 -8.74
CA ALA A 290 -6.58 -23.71 -9.56
C ALA A 290 -7.46 -22.76 -10.37
N ALA A 291 -7.65 -21.52 -9.90
CA ALA A 291 -8.42 -20.50 -10.59
C ALA A 291 -7.61 -19.79 -11.68
N VAL A 292 -6.42 -19.27 -11.40
CA VAL A 292 -5.70 -18.38 -12.33
C VAL A 292 -4.40 -18.96 -12.90
N GLY A 293 -3.98 -20.15 -12.47
CA GLY A 293 -2.70 -20.75 -12.86
C GLY A 293 -1.54 -20.29 -11.98
N ILE A 294 -0.55 -21.17 -11.78
CA ILE A 294 0.59 -20.92 -10.87
C ILE A 294 1.52 -19.84 -11.39
N GLU A 295 1.65 -19.72 -12.70
CA GLU A 295 2.45 -18.71 -13.40
C GLU A 295 1.93 -17.29 -13.16
N ARG A 296 0.62 -17.14 -12.92
CA ARG A 296 0.00 -15.86 -12.56
C ARG A 296 0.28 -15.46 -11.12
N ILE A 297 0.84 -16.32 -10.27
CA ILE A 297 1.12 -16.00 -8.87
C ILE A 297 2.59 -15.62 -8.70
N ALA A 298 2.86 -14.36 -8.37
CA ALA A 298 4.19 -13.86 -8.06
C ALA A 298 4.48 -13.98 -6.56
N TYR A 299 3.54 -13.54 -5.74
CA TYR A 299 3.69 -13.49 -4.29
C TYR A 299 2.46 -14.04 -3.57
N ILE A 300 2.66 -14.41 -2.31
CA ILE A 300 1.61 -14.37 -1.30
C ILE A 300 1.92 -13.26 -0.29
N ASN A 301 0.87 -12.65 0.25
CA ASN A 301 0.95 -11.51 1.15
C ASN A 301 -0.25 -11.46 2.10
N PRO A 302 -0.21 -10.64 3.16
CA PRO A 302 -1.41 -10.24 3.88
C PRO A 302 -2.33 -9.37 3.02
N ASP A 303 -3.62 -9.32 3.36
CA ASP A 303 -4.63 -8.55 2.62
C ASP A 303 -4.34 -7.03 2.57
N CYS A 304 -3.61 -6.49 3.56
CA CYS A 304 -3.19 -5.09 3.67
C CYS A 304 -2.03 -5.01 4.70
N GLY A 305 -1.51 -3.82 4.98
CA GLY A 305 -0.47 -3.60 6.01
C GLY A 305 -0.93 -3.95 7.44
N PHE A 306 0.05 -4.32 8.29
CA PHE A 306 -0.18 -4.83 9.64
C PHE A 306 -0.37 -3.74 10.71
N TRP A 307 -0.24 -2.45 10.40
CA TRP A 307 -0.16 -1.35 11.37
C TRP A 307 -1.25 -1.29 12.45
N MET A 308 -2.45 -1.83 12.18
CA MET A 308 -3.56 -1.89 13.12
C MET A 308 -3.53 -3.08 14.10
N LEU A 309 -2.70 -4.09 13.83
CA LEU A 309 -2.58 -5.27 14.67
C LEU A 309 -1.62 -5.02 15.84
N LYS A 310 -1.69 -5.88 16.85
CA LYS A 310 -0.64 -5.93 17.87
C LYS A 310 0.59 -6.62 17.30
N ARG A 311 1.77 -6.16 17.71
CA ARG A 311 3.07 -6.70 17.28
C ARG A 311 3.13 -8.23 17.37
N SER A 312 2.74 -8.82 18.49
CA SER A 312 2.73 -10.28 18.68
C SER A 312 1.80 -11.04 17.74
N ILE A 313 0.76 -10.39 17.21
CA ILE A 313 -0.15 -10.98 16.22
C ILE A 313 0.46 -10.84 14.83
N ALA A 314 1.01 -9.67 14.50
CA ALA A 314 1.69 -9.43 13.23
C ALA A 314 2.84 -10.42 13.02
N ASP A 315 3.70 -10.62 14.02
CA ASP A 315 4.83 -11.56 13.96
C ASP A 315 4.37 -12.98 13.63
N ARG A 316 3.36 -13.47 14.37
CA ARG A 316 2.82 -14.83 14.16
C ARG A 316 2.11 -14.99 12.82
N LYS A 317 1.48 -13.94 12.31
CA LYS A 317 0.87 -13.93 10.97
C LYS A 317 1.93 -13.95 9.87
N ILE A 318 3.05 -13.25 10.05
CA ILE A 318 4.20 -13.30 9.14
C ILE A 318 4.81 -14.71 9.13
N GLU A 319 5.00 -15.32 10.29
CA GLU A 319 5.49 -16.71 10.39
C GLU A 319 4.53 -17.70 9.71
N ALA A 320 3.22 -17.56 9.95
CA ALA A 320 2.20 -18.41 9.33
C ALA A 320 2.17 -18.25 7.81
N LEU A 321 2.35 -17.04 7.29
CA LEU A 321 2.45 -16.76 5.84
C LEU A 321 3.54 -17.62 5.19
N VAL A 322 4.76 -17.57 5.74
CA VAL A 322 5.89 -18.32 5.21
C VAL A 322 5.67 -19.83 5.36
N ALA A 323 5.23 -20.28 6.53
CA ALA A 323 4.93 -21.70 6.76
C ALA A 323 3.86 -22.25 5.80
N GLY A 324 2.84 -21.45 5.49
CA GLY A 324 1.80 -21.81 4.52
C GLY A 324 2.31 -21.91 3.09
N ARG A 325 3.19 -20.99 2.66
CA ARG A 325 3.90 -21.08 1.37
C ARG A 325 4.71 -22.36 1.29
N ASP A 326 5.55 -22.61 2.30
CA ASP A 326 6.46 -23.75 2.33
C ASP A 326 5.70 -25.07 2.30
N LEU A 327 4.58 -25.15 3.05
CA LEU A 327 3.71 -26.31 3.04
C LEU A 327 3.12 -26.56 1.65
N PHE A 328 2.57 -25.53 0.99
CA PHE A 328 2.06 -25.65 -0.37
C PHE A 328 3.12 -26.16 -1.35
N GLU A 329 4.32 -25.60 -1.32
CA GLU A 329 5.41 -26.02 -2.22
C GLU A 329 5.90 -27.44 -1.93
N SER A 330 5.89 -27.87 -0.67
CA SER A 330 6.29 -29.23 -0.30
C SER A 330 5.30 -30.29 -0.79
N ALA A 331 4.02 -29.95 -0.94
CA ALA A 331 2.98 -30.85 -1.43
C ALA A 331 2.98 -31.02 -2.95
N GLY A 332 3.53 -30.04 -3.68
CA GLY A 332 3.65 -30.04 -5.14
C GLY A 332 4.96 -30.64 -5.70
N ARG A 333 5.89 -31.07 -4.83
CA ARG A 333 7.13 -31.77 -5.17
C ARG A 333 7.03 -33.26 -4.84
#